data_AF-A0A0A9EXD9-F1
#
_entry.id   AF-A0A0A9EXD9-F1
#
_cell.length_a   1.000
_cell.length_b   1.000
_cell.length_c   1.000
_cell.angle_alpha   90.00
_cell.angle_beta   90.00
_cell.angle_gamma   90.00
#
_symmetry.space_group_name_H-M   'P 1'
#
loop_
_entity.id
_entity.type
_entity.pdbx_description
1 polymer ?
#
loop_
_entity_poly.entity_id
_entity_poly.type
_entity_poly.pdbx_seq_one_letter_code
_entity_poly.pdbx_strand_id
1 'polypeptide(L)'
;MRMPLCCLSSLVRLRIVSVVVDMVMPPDGQQSQRPLNTLQNLKVRGDSSFVSIFNESKLQLGLRDCLASVEELEIYRCSNIVRWPLEELRCLPRLRSLHIRDCSKLEGKGSSPEEEEVLPLPQLERLIIGCCDSLLEIPKLPASLEEMVIRYNRSLVALPSNLGNLAKLRNLDVCNCGGLKALPDGMDGLTSLEQLSIGGCPGIEKLPQGLLQRLPALKYLYISRCPDLKRRCEEGGEYFDLISSIPEKVFPIWLEARVARVRRSPSAGEGSNVCVPHLGFTPFY
;
A
#
# COMPACT_ATOMS: atom_id res chain seq x y z
N MET A 1 18.10 14.90 20.28
CA MET A 1 18.28 16.32 19.94
C MET A 1 16.91 16.98 19.96
N ARG A 2 16.75 18.06 20.73
CA ARG A 2 15.53 18.90 20.72
C ARG A 2 15.64 19.85 19.53
N MET A 3 14.66 19.84 18.63
CA MET A 3 14.61 20.75 17.48
C MET A 3 13.63 21.90 17.79
N PRO A 4 14.08 23.17 17.79
CA PRO A 4 13.19 24.32 17.92
C PRO A 4 12.24 24.41 16.72
N LEU A 5 10.96 24.71 16.95
CA LEU A 5 9.93 24.80 15.90
C LEU A 5 10.23 25.87 14.83
N CYS A 6 10.98 26.91 15.18
CA CYS A 6 11.42 27.93 14.22
C CYS A 6 12.30 27.36 13.09
N CYS A 7 12.96 26.21 13.30
CA CYS A 7 13.73 25.52 12.27
C CYS A 7 12.87 24.70 11.28
N LEU A 8 11.57 24.53 11.53
CA LEU A 8 10.67 23.73 10.69
C LEU A 8 10.11 24.50 9.48
N SER A 9 10.25 25.83 9.45
CA SER A 9 9.66 26.67 8.40
C SER A 9 10.19 26.38 6.98
N SER A 10 11.35 25.72 6.84
CA SER A 10 11.93 25.26 5.58
C SER A 10 11.97 23.73 5.43
N LEU A 11 11.40 22.98 6.38
CA LEU A 11 11.58 21.54 6.45
C LEU A 11 10.58 20.81 5.53
N VAL A 12 11.06 20.36 4.37
CA VAL A 12 10.24 19.63 3.37
C VAL A 12 10.07 18.15 3.72
N ARG A 13 11.08 17.54 4.37
CA ARG A 13 11.09 16.12 4.74
C ARG A 13 11.42 15.95 6.21
N LEU A 14 10.59 15.21 6.93
CA LEU A 14 10.81 14.83 8.32
C LEU A 14 10.93 13.31 8.44
N ARG A 15 12.09 12.82 8.89
CA ARG A 15 12.30 11.39 9.17
C ARG A 15 12.48 11.21 10.67
N ILE A 16 11.56 10.48 11.31
CA ILE A 16 11.60 10.20 12.74
C ILE A 16 11.99 8.73 12.94
N VAL A 17 13.20 8.52 13.50
CA VAL A 17 13.75 7.20 13.79
C VAL A 17 14.06 7.14 15.29
N SER A 18 13.19 6.47 16.05
CA SER A 18 13.49 5.95 17.40
C SER A 18 13.87 6.97 18.49
N VAL A 19 13.61 8.27 18.30
CA VAL A 19 13.83 9.28 19.34
C VAL A 19 12.56 10.08 19.49
N VAL A 20 12.15 10.29 20.74
CA VAL A 20 11.17 11.32 21.13
C VAL A 20 11.66 12.60 20.49
N VAL A 21 11.05 13.02 19.38
CA VAL A 21 11.25 14.38 18.91
C VAL A 21 10.54 15.22 19.95
N ASP A 22 11.26 15.57 21.02
CA ASP A 22 10.88 16.66 21.91
C ASP A 22 10.91 17.92 21.03
N MET A 23 9.81 18.17 20.32
CA MET A 23 9.53 19.47 19.75
C MET A 23 9.25 20.38 20.94
N VAL A 24 10.28 21.13 21.35
CA VAL A 24 10.13 22.12 22.40
C VAL A 24 9.46 23.33 21.77
N MET A 25 8.20 23.57 22.16
CA MET A 25 7.52 24.84 21.91
C MET A 25 8.32 25.96 22.58
N PRO A 26 8.63 27.07 21.88
CA PRO A 26 9.15 28.24 22.57
C PRO A 26 8.10 28.69 23.60
N PRO A 27 8.51 29.06 24.82
CA PRO A 27 7.58 29.51 25.84
C PRO A 27 6.77 30.71 25.31
N ASP A 28 5.47 30.71 25.61
CA ASP A 28 4.51 31.74 25.20
C ASP A 28 5.09 33.14 25.42
N GLY A 29 5.35 33.88 24.33
CA GLY A 29 5.94 35.21 24.46
C GLY A 29 6.49 35.91 23.23
N GLN A 30 6.62 35.28 22.06
CA GLN A 30 7.00 36.00 20.83
C GLN A 30 6.19 35.58 19.61
N GLN A 31 5.22 36.44 19.28
CA GLN A 31 4.47 36.47 18.03
C GLN A 31 5.41 36.78 16.85
N SER A 32 5.96 35.73 16.23
CA SER A 32 6.35 35.71 14.81
C SER A 32 6.82 34.32 14.44
N GLN A 33 5.89 33.39 14.17
CA GLN A 33 6.24 32.14 13.49
C GLN A 33 5.27 31.93 12.34
N ARG A 34 5.82 32.05 11.12
CA ARG A 34 5.14 31.72 9.87
C ARG A 34 4.54 30.32 9.99
N PRO A 35 3.36 30.05 9.40
CA PRO A 35 2.77 28.71 9.42
C PRO A 35 3.81 27.69 8.95
N LEU A 36 3.89 26.54 9.64
CA LEU A 36 4.81 25.45 9.33
C LEU A 36 4.24 24.57 8.20
N ASN A 37 3.92 25.21 7.09
CA ASN A 37 3.17 24.63 5.96
C ASN A 37 4.08 24.09 4.84
N THR A 38 5.34 23.79 5.15
CA THR A 38 6.34 23.29 4.20
C THR A 38 6.58 21.79 4.28
N LEU A 39 6.10 21.11 5.32
CA LEU A 39 6.32 19.68 5.48
C LEU A 39 5.46 18.90 4.48
N GLN A 40 6.10 18.23 3.52
CA GLN A 40 5.44 17.45 2.47
C GLN A 40 5.59 15.95 2.69
N ASN A 41 6.73 15.49 3.21
CA ASN A 41 7.01 14.07 3.38
C ASN A 41 7.32 13.76 4.85
N LEU A 42 6.57 12.82 5.42
CA LEU A 42 6.69 12.34 6.78
C LEU A 42 7.05 10.85 6.77
N LYS A 43 8.19 10.50 7.35
CA LYS A 43 8.60 9.11 7.55
C LYS A 43 8.60 8.76 9.03
N VAL A 44 7.77 7.79 9.40
CA VAL A 44 7.58 7.31 10.75
C VAL A 44 8.15 5.91 10.86
N ARG A 45 9.22 5.75 11.65
CA ARG A 45 9.87 4.46 11.84
C ARG A 45 9.84 4.02 13.28
N GLY A 46 9.31 2.83 13.53
CA GLY A 46 9.28 2.23 14.86
C GLY A 46 8.11 2.71 15.72
N ASP A 47 7.79 1.89 16.71
CA ASP A 47 6.65 2.03 17.62
C ASP A 47 6.59 3.36 18.37
N SER A 48 7.73 3.80 18.92
CA SER A 48 7.83 5.04 19.69
C SER A 48 7.55 6.27 18.83
N SER A 49 7.91 6.23 17.54
CA SER A 49 7.76 7.35 16.61
C SER A 49 6.29 7.57 16.26
N PHE A 50 5.56 6.50 15.95
CA PHE A 50 4.14 6.59 15.60
C PHE A 50 3.33 7.19 16.74
N VAL A 51 3.48 6.64 17.95
CA VAL A 51 2.80 7.17 19.15
C VAL A 51 3.23 8.60 19.43
N SER A 52 4.50 8.96 19.24
CA SER A 52 4.96 10.33 19.54
C SER A 52 4.33 11.42 18.66
N ILE A 53 4.02 11.10 17.40
CA ILE A 53 3.48 12.04 16.42
C ILE A 53 1.98 12.22 16.61
N PHE A 54 1.27 11.12 16.86
CA PHE A 54 -0.19 11.10 16.86
C PHE A 54 -0.82 11.07 18.25
N ASN A 55 -0.03 11.18 19.33
CA ASN A 55 -0.56 11.30 20.68
C ASN A 55 -1.34 12.62 20.83
N GLU A 56 -2.64 12.54 21.17
CA GLU A 56 -3.52 13.70 21.33
C GLU A 56 -2.99 14.76 22.30
N SER A 57 -2.34 14.36 23.40
CA SER A 57 -1.73 15.29 24.35
C SER A 57 -0.56 16.09 23.76
N LYS A 58 0.01 15.62 22.64
CA LYS A 58 1.12 16.21 21.89
C LYS A 58 0.72 16.80 20.53
N LEU A 59 -0.52 16.60 20.07
CA LEU A 59 -1.13 17.36 18.97
C LEU A 59 -1.42 18.81 19.44
N GLN A 60 -0.40 19.46 20.00
CA GLN A 60 -0.45 20.86 20.37
C GLN A 60 -0.50 21.73 19.10
N LEU A 61 -1.09 22.92 19.23
CA LEU A 61 -1.14 23.95 18.20
C LEU A 61 0.27 24.13 17.60
N GLY A 62 0.42 23.89 16.28
CA GLY A 62 1.71 23.84 15.59
C GLY A 62 1.99 22.51 14.88
N LEU A 63 1.97 21.36 15.57
CA LEU A 63 2.24 20.07 14.92
C LEU A 63 1.07 19.67 14.00
N ARG A 64 -0.17 19.93 14.43
CA ARG A 64 -1.37 19.69 13.62
C ARG A 64 -1.32 20.47 12.30
N ASP A 65 -0.84 21.71 12.34
CA ASP A 65 -0.68 22.55 11.15
C ASP A 65 0.43 22.04 10.22
N CYS A 66 1.49 21.45 10.77
CA CYS A 66 2.53 20.76 9.99
C CYS A 66 1.97 19.51 9.29
N LEU A 67 1.17 18.71 10.01
CA LEU A 67 0.56 17.50 9.46
C LEU A 67 -0.43 17.84 8.34
N ALA A 68 -1.11 18.98 8.45
CA ALA A 68 -2.05 19.43 7.43
C ALA A 68 -1.43 19.71 6.05
N SER A 69 -0.11 19.93 5.96
CA SER A 69 0.61 20.10 4.68
C SER A 69 1.22 18.82 4.12
N VAL A 70 1.20 17.71 4.85
CA VAL A 70 1.85 16.46 4.43
C VAL A 70 1.12 15.86 3.23
N GLU A 71 1.88 15.55 2.18
CA GLU A 71 1.41 14.90 0.95
C GLU A 71 1.85 13.43 0.87
N GLU A 72 2.92 13.05 1.57
CA GLU A 72 3.44 11.68 1.59
C GLU A 72 3.75 11.21 3.01
N LEU A 73 3.22 10.04 3.37
CA LEU A 73 3.43 9.40 4.66
C LEU A 73 3.98 7.99 4.46
N GLU A 74 5.14 7.71 5.06
CA GLU A 74 5.70 6.36 5.16
C GLU A 74 5.68 5.88 6.61
N ILE A 75 4.98 4.79 6.88
CA ILE A 75 4.97 4.07 8.16
C ILE A 75 5.79 2.80 7.99
N TYR A 76 6.85 2.66 8.78
CA TYR A 76 7.80 1.56 8.65
C TYR A 76 8.13 0.92 10.00
N ARG A 77 7.97 -0.41 10.10
CA ARG A 77 8.27 -1.20 11.32
C ARG A 77 7.54 -0.68 12.57
N CYS A 78 6.28 -0.30 12.44
CA CYS A 78 5.42 0.09 13.56
C CYS A 78 4.51 -1.09 13.94
N SER A 79 5.02 -1.94 14.83
CA SER A 79 4.33 -3.11 15.39
C SER A 79 3.33 -2.78 16.51
N ASN A 80 3.23 -1.54 16.97
CA ASN A 80 2.16 -1.08 17.87
C ASN A 80 0.84 -0.80 17.15
N ILE A 81 0.87 -0.64 15.82
CA ILE A 81 -0.33 -0.41 15.02
C ILE A 81 -1.01 -1.76 14.79
N VAL A 82 -2.04 -2.04 15.57
CA VAL A 82 -2.83 -3.29 15.45
C VAL A 82 -4.04 -3.09 14.54
N ARG A 83 -4.62 -1.88 14.53
CA ARG A 83 -5.77 -1.49 13.71
C ARG A 83 -5.40 -0.35 12.79
N TRP A 84 -6.23 -0.12 11.76
CA TRP A 84 -6.08 1.06 10.91
C TRP A 84 -6.22 2.34 11.74
N PRO A 85 -5.23 3.25 11.70
CA PRO A 85 -5.21 4.44 12.54
C PRO A 85 -6.06 5.57 11.91
N LEU A 86 -7.38 5.37 11.88
CA LEU A 86 -8.30 6.24 11.14
C LEU A 86 -8.33 7.67 11.70
N GLU A 87 -8.34 7.83 13.03
CA GLU A 87 -8.35 9.15 13.68
C GLU A 87 -7.05 9.92 13.41
N GLU A 88 -5.92 9.23 13.44
CA GLU A 88 -4.62 9.81 13.14
C GLU A 88 -4.51 10.27 11.69
N LEU A 89 -5.04 9.47 10.76
CA LEU A 89 -5.05 9.80 9.33
C LEU A 89 -5.95 11.00 8.99
N ARG A 90 -6.98 11.29 9.79
CA ARG A 90 -7.83 12.50 9.62
C ARG A 90 -7.03 13.81 9.75
N CYS A 91 -5.87 13.79 10.39
CA CYS A 91 -4.99 14.95 10.51
C CYS A 91 -4.18 15.24 9.23
N LEU A 92 -4.32 14.42 8.18
CA LEU A 92 -3.54 14.51 6.94
C LEU A 92 -4.45 14.74 5.72
N PRO A 93 -5.21 15.86 5.67
CA PRO A 93 -6.23 16.11 4.65
C PRO A 93 -5.68 16.21 3.21
N ARG A 94 -4.38 16.48 3.06
CA ARG A 94 -3.69 16.64 1.76
C ARG A 94 -2.86 15.42 1.36
N LEU A 95 -2.96 14.31 2.09
CA LEU A 95 -2.14 13.14 1.82
C LEU A 95 -2.50 12.55 0.45
N ARG A 96 -1.49 12.43 -0.41
CA ARG A 96 -1.58 11.86 -1.76
C ARG A 96 -0.94 10.49 -1.84
N SER A 97 0.07 10.21 -1.00
CA SER A 97 0.78 8.93 -0.99
C SER A 97 0.92 8.36 0.43
N LEU A 98 0.45 7.13 0.63
CA LEU A 98 0.55 6.40 1.90
C LEU A 98 1.28 5.07 1.69
N HIS A 99 2.40 4.91 2.39
CA HIS A 99 3.16 3.65 2.43
C HIS A 99 3.12 3.05 3.83
N ILE A 100 2.69 1.80 3.96
CA ILE A 100 2.74 1.03 5.21
C ILE A 100 3.57 -0.22 4.96
N ARG A 101 4.71 -0.35 5.65
CA ARG A 101 5.66 -1.44 5.43
C ARG A 101 6.17 -2.05 6.72
N ASP A 102 6.35 -3.37 6.72
CA ASP A 102 6.89 -4.14 7.85
C ASP A 102 6.12 -3.90 9.17
N CYS A 103 4.82 -3.58 9.11
CA CYS A 103 3.97 -3.38 10.31
C CYS A 103 3.32 -4.71 10.70
N SER A 104 4.10 -5.58 11.34
CA SER A 104 3.80 -7.00 11.50
C SER A 104 2.56 -7.33 12.33
N LYS A 105 2.08 -6.43 13.19
CA LYS A 105 0.87 -6.63 14.02
C LYS A 105 -0.39 -5.96 13.47
N LEU A 106 -0.32 -5.26 12.34
CA LEU A 106 -1.49 -4.63 11.74
C LEU A 106 -2.43 -5.74 11.25
N GLU A 107 -3.59 -5.89 11.89
CA GLU A 107 -4.60 -6.91 11.54
C GLU A 107 -5.68 -6.35 10.62
N GLY A 108 -6.02 -5.08 10.79
CA GLY A 108 -6.94 -4.36 9.91
C GLY A 108 -8.43 -4.50 10.25
N LYS A 109 -8.80 -5.22 11.32
CA LYS A 109 -10.19 -5.24 11.81
C LYS A 109 -10.56 -3.90 12.44
N GLY A 110 -11.67 -3.29 12.02
CA GLY A 110 -12.25 -2.13 12.70
C GLY A 110 -12.57 -2.44 14.17
N SER A 111 -12.74 -1.41 15.00
CA SER A 111 -13.16 -1.60 16.40
C SER A 111 -14.63 -2.09 16.51
N SER A 112 -15.41 -1.97 15.43
CA SER A 112 -16.79 -2.44 15.33
C SER A 112 -17.05 -3.10 13.97
N PRO A 113 -17.79 -4.23 13.90
CA PRO A 113 -18.14 -4.92 12.66
C PRO A 113 -19.23 -4.23 11.82
N GLU A 114 -19.78 -3.09 12.27
CA GLU A 114 -20.97 -2.48 11.66
C GLU A 114 -20.68 -1.29 10.74
N GLU A 115 -19.48 -0.73 10.78
CA GLU A 115 -19.12 0.47 10.00
C GLU A 115 -18.01 0.14 9.02
N GLU A 116 -18.39 -0.12 7.76
CA GLU A 116 -17.45 -0.14 6.63
C GLU A 116 -16.97 1.29 6.33
N GLU A 117 -16.17 1.87 7.24
CA GLU A 117 -15.65 3.22 7.09
C GLU A 117 -14.65 3.31 5.92
N VAL A 118 -14.77 4.38 5.15
CA VAL A 118 -13.81 4.74 4.10
C VAL A 118 -12.60 5.39 4.76
N LEU A 119 -11.40 5.02 4.31
CA LEU A 119 -10.14 5.61 4.76
C LEU A 119 -10.21 7.15 4.63
N PRO A 120 -9.97 7.93 5.70
CA PRO A 120 -10.29 9.36 5.76
C PRO A 120 -9.22 10.22 5.06
N LEU A 121 -8.89 9.89 3.83
CA LEU A 121 -7.83 10.51 3.03
C LEU A 121 -8.40 10.87 1.64
N PRO A 122 -9.20 11.96 1.52
CA PRO A 122 -9.97 12.23 0.31
C PRO A 122 -9.11 12.52 -0.93
N GLN A 123 -7.84 12.86 -0.77
CA GLN A 123 -6.90 13.17 -1.86
C GLN A 123 -5.88 12.05 -2.12
N LEU A 124 -6.06 10.86 -1.51
CA LEU A 124 -5.10 9.78 -1.64
C LEU A 124 -5.08 9.24 -3.08
N GLU A 125 -3.93 9.34 -3.73
CA GLU A 125 -3.69 8.87 -5.09
C GLU A 125 -2.92 7.54 -5.11
N ARG A 126 -2.05 7.31 -4.12
CA ARG A 126 -1.17 6.14 -4.06
C ARG A 126 -1.23 5.46 -2.69
N LEU A 127 -1.48 4.16 -2.70
CA LEU A 127 -1.43 3.30 -1.52
C LEU A 127 -0.47 2.15 -1.74
N ILE A 128 0.54 2.03 -0.89
CA ILE A 128 1.49 0.90 -0.89
C ILE A 128 1.45 0.20 0.46
N ILE A 129 1.17 -1.11 0.47
CA ILE A 129 1.20 -1.93 1.69
C ILE A 129 2.11 -3.13 1.47
N GLY A 130 3.12 -3.28 2.31
CA GLY A 130 4.19 -4.27 2.15
C GLY A 130 4.55 -5.03 3.42
N CYS A 131 4.67 -6.36 3.36
CA CYS A 131 5.24 -7.15 4.46
C CYS A 131 4.50 -6.98 5.82
N CYS A 132 3.19 -6.75 5.79
CA CYS A 132 2.33 -6.72 6.98
C CYS A 132 1.71 -8.11 7.17
N ASP A 133 2.47 -9.02 7.78
CA ASP A 133 2.14 -10.45 7.83
C ASP A 133 0.83 -10.79 8.56
N SER A 134 0.35 -9.95 9.49
CA SER A 134 -0.92 -10.16 10.21
C SER A 134 -2.12 -9.47 9.56
N LEU A 135 -1.91 -8.71 8.48
CA LEU A 135 -2.98 -7.93 7.85
C LEU A 135 -4.00 -8.87 7.23
N LEU A 136 -5.24 -8.81 7.72
CA LEU A 136 -6.36 -9.62 7.23
C LEU A 136 -7.19 -8.85 6.20
N GLU A 137 -7.44 -7.57 6.46
CA GLU A 137 -8.38 -6.74 5.70
C GLU A 137 -7.87 -5.30 5.55
N ILE A 138 -8.28 -4.65 4.47
CA ILE A 138 -7.98 -3.24 4.16
C ILE A 138 -9.34 -2.51 4.09
N PRO A 139 -9.51 -1.33 4.74
CA PRO A 139 -10.76 -0.58 4.74
C PRO A 139 -11.09 -0.08 3.33
N LYS A 140 -12.31 0.43 3.17
CA LYS A 140 -12.72 1.03 1.90
C LYS A 140 -11.80 2.19 1.52
N LEU A 141 -11.51 2.29 0.23
CA LEU A 141 -10.56 3.25 -0.30
C LEU A 141 -11.26 4.49 -0.87
N PRO A 142 -10.63 5.67 -0.83
CA PRO A 142 -11.19 6.88 -1.41
C PRO A 142 -11.20 6.80 -2.95
N ALA A 143 -12.17 7.44 -3.59
CA ALA A 143 -12.34 7.44 -5.05
C ALA A 143 -11.23 8.17 -5.82
N SER A 144 -10.34 8.89 -5.12
CA SER A 144 -9.17 9.57 -5.67
C SER A 144 -8.01 8.64 -6.05
N LEU A 145 -8.04 7.37 -5.60
CA LEU A 145 -6.91 6.46 -5.74
C LEU A 145 -6.61 6.13 -7.21
N GLU A 146 -5.35 6.30 -7.60
CA GLU A 146 -4.81 6.02 -8.93
C GLU A 146 -3.87 4.81 -8.94
N GLU A 147 -3.22 4.50 -7.81
CA GLU A 147 -2.28 3.39 -7.68
C GLU A 147 -2.46 2.65 -6.36
N MET A 148 -2.57 1.32 -6.45
CA MET A 148 -2.63 0.41 -5.31
C MET A 148 -1.60 -0.71 -5.48
N VAL A 149 -0.67 -0.81 -4.54
CA VAL A 149 0.40 -1.83 -4.53
C VAL A 149 0.38 -2.59 -3.21
N ILE A 150 0.03 -3.87 -3.26
CA ILE A 150 -0.10 -4.75 -2.10
C ILE A 150 0.88 -5.91 -2.28
N ARG A 151 1.94 -5.95 -1.46
CA ARG A 151 3.00 -6.95 -1.61
C ARG A 151 3.34 -7.67 -0.31
N TYR A 152 3.57 -8.98 -0.38
CA TYR A 152 4.07 -9.79 0.74
C TYR A 152 3.18 -9.75 2.00
N ASN A 153 1.86 -9.59 1.85
CA ASN A 153 0.92 -9.64 2.98
C ASN A 153 0.31 -11.05 3.04
N ARG A 154 0.96 -11.95 3.79
CA ARG A 154 0.68 -13.39 3.74
C ARG A 154 -0.70 -13.79 4.30
N SER A 155 -1.21 -13.06 5.28
CA SER A 155 -2.51 -13.35 5.91
C SER A 155 -3.68 -12.58 5.30
N LEU A 156 -3.45 -11.73 4.29
CA LEU A 156 -4.50 -10.91 3.69
C LEU A 156 -5.52 -11.80 3.00
N VAL A 157 -6.77 -11.78 3.46
CA VAL A 157 -7.83 -12.67 2.96
C VAL A 157 -8.69 -12.04 1.88
N ALA A 158 -8.83 -10.71 1.90
CA ALA A 158 -9.64 -9.94 0.97
C ALA A 158 -9.03 -8.56 0.69
N LEU A 159 -9.23 -8.07 -0.53
CA LEU A 159 -9.01 -6.66 -0.89
C LEU A 159 -10.25 -5.82 -0.50
N PRO A 160 -10.15 -4.47 -0.47
CA PRO A 160 -11.28 -3.60 -0.13
C PRO A 160 -12.52 -3.88 -0.97
N SER A 161 -13.69 -3.94 -0.32
CA SER A 161 -14.96 -4.27 -0.97
C SER A 161 -15.37 -3.26 -2.05
N ASN A 162 -14.92 -2.01 -1.95
CA ASN A 162 -15.19 -0.96 -2.93
C ASN A 162 -14.12 -0.82 -4.02
N LEU A 163 -13.11 -1.71 -4.08
CA LEU A 163 -12.05 -1.65 -5.09
C LEU A 163 -12.60 -1.58 -6.52
N GLY A 164 -13.69 -2.30 -6.80
CA GLY A 164 -14.32 -2.31 -8.11
C GLY A 164 -14.93 -0.98 -8.57
N ASN A 165 -15.14 -0.03 -7.66
CA ASN A 165 -15.73 1.28 -7.93
C ASN A 165 -14.70 2.41 -8.11
N LEU A 166 -13.40 2.11 -8.05
CA LEU A 166 -12.33 3.12 -8.13
C LEU A 166 -12.03 3.52 -9.58
N ALA A 167 -12.88 4.37 -10.15
CA ALA A 167 -12.80 4.77 -11.57
C ALA A 167 -11.49 5.46 -11.98
N LYS A 168 -10.74 6.03 -11.02
CA LYS A 168 -9.43 6.66 -11.25
C LYS A 168 -8.25 5.70 -11.15
N LEU A 169 -8.45 4.45 -10.69
CA LEU A 169 -7.37 3.51 -10.48
C LEU A 169 -6.74 3.12 -11.83
N ARG A 170 -5.45 3.40 -12.00
CA ARG A 170 -4.65 3.15 -13.21
C ARG A 170 -3.71 1.97 -13.03
N ASN A 171 -3.20 1.76 -11.81
CA ASN A 171 -2.26 0.68 -11.49
C ASN A 171 -2.76 -0.15 -10.30
N LEU A 172 -2.91 -1.46 -10.51
CA LEU A 172 -3.20 -2.44 -9.48
C LEU A 172 -2.11 -3.53 -9.47
N ASP A 173 -1.31 -3.57 -8.42
CA ASP A 173 -0.28 -4.58 -8.19
C ASP A 173 -0.57 -5.35 -6.91
N VAL A 174 -0.77 -6.67 -7.03
CA VAL A 174 -0.98 -7.58 -5.91
C VAL A 174 0.00 -8.73 -6.03
N CYS A 175 1.01 -8.75 -5.17
CA CYS A 175 2.06 -9.78 -5.21
C CYS A 175 2.31 -10.46 -3.86
N ASN A 176 2.51 -11.78 -3.87
CA ASN A 176 2.89 -12.60 -2.73
C ASN A 176 1.91 -12.48 -1.53
N CYS A 177 0.61 -12.37 -1.84
CA CYS A 177 -0.47 -12.41 -0.86
C CYS A 177 -1.08 -13.81 -0.83
N GLY A 178 -0.44 -14.72 -0.09
CA GLY A 178 -0.79 -16.16 -0.09
C GLY A 178 -2.17 -16.48 0.50
N GLY A 179 -2.68 -15.67 1.42
CA GLY A 179 -4.02 -15.82 2.01
C GLY A 179 -5.16 -15.34 1.12
N LEU A 180 -4.87 -14.61 0.03
CA LEU A 180 -5.87 -13.98 -0.81
C LEU A 180 -6.51 -15.03 -1.74
N LYS A 181 -7.81 -15.25 -1.56
CA LYS A 181 -8.57 -16.32 -2.26
C LYS A 181 -9.31 -15.83 -3.50
N ALA A 182 -9.60 -14.54 -3.59
CA ALA A 182 -10.30 -13.97 -4.73
C ALA A 182 -10.05 -12.46 -4.80
N LEU A 183 -10.24 -11.90 -5.99
CA LEU A 183 -10.48 -10.47 -6.15
C LEU A 183 -11.95 -10.17 -5.82
N PRO A 184 -12.28 -8.93 -5.40
CA PRO A 184 -13.67 -8.55 -5.14
C PRO A 184 -14.52 -8.64 -6.41
N ASP A 185 -15.80 -8.97 -6.25
CA ASP A 185 -16.76 -8.94 -7.35
C ASP A 185 -17.02 -7.50 -7.83
N GLY A 186 -17.62 -7.32 -9.01
CA GLY A 186 -18.06 -6.00 -9.48
C GLY A 186 -16.93 -5.01 -9.76
N MET A 187 -15.92 -5.41 -10.55
CA MET A 187 -14.78 -4.58 -10.95
C MET A 187 -14.94 -3.90 -12.33
N ASP A 188 -16.18 -3.68 -12.77
CA ASP A 188 -16.53 -3.00 -14.02
C ASP A 188 -16.32 -1.47 -13.95
N GLY A 189 -16.32 -0.90 -12.74
CA GLY A 189 -16.05 0.51 -12.49
C GLY A 189 -14.59 0.93 -12.67
N LEU A 190 -13.65 -0.01 -12.86
CA LEU A 190 -12.22 0.26 -13.09
C LEU A 190 -11.94 0.75 -14.52
N THR A 191 -12.56 1.86 -14.90
CA THR A 191 -12.57 2.39 -16.27
C THR A 191 -11.24 2.99 -16.72
N SER A 192 -10.38 3.42 -15.79
CA SER A 192 -9.06 4.00 -16.08
C SER A 192 -7.90 3.00 -15.88
N LEU A 193 -8.17 1.72 -15.63
CA LEU A 193 -7.13 0.74 -15.33
C LEU A 193 -6.24 0.53 -16.56
N GLU A 194 -4.93 0.75 -16.39
CA GLU A 194 -3.93 0.60 -17.45
C GLU A 194 -2.97 -0.56 -17.18
N GLN A 195 -2.70 -0.83 -15.90
CA GLN A 195 -1.71 -1.83 -15.48
C GLN A 195 -2.31 -2.77 -14.43
N LEU A 196 -2.22 -4.07 -14.70
CA LEU A 196 -2.61 -5.12 -13.77
C LEU A 196 -1.44 -6.08 -13.56
N SER A 197 -1.02 -6.25 -12.31
CA SER A 197 0.03 -7.19 -11.91
C SER A 197 -0.50 -8.08 -10.79
N ILE A 198 -0.58 -9.40 -11.03
CA ILE A 198 -0.94 -10.39 -10.02
C ILE A 198 0.15 -11.47 -9.99
N GLY A 199 0.85 -11.55 -8.87
CA GLY A 199 2.06 -12.38 -8.76
C GLY A 199 2.13 -13.15 -7.47
N GLY A 200 1.99 -14.48 -7.45
CA GLY A 200 2.24 -15.25 -6.21
C GLY A 200 1.06 -15.23 -5.25
N CYS A 201 -0.14 -15.26 -5.83
CA CYS A 201 -1.42 -15.34 -5.14
C CYS A 201 -2.13 -16.62 -5.63
N PRO A 202 -1.71 -17.80 -5.17
CA PRO A 202 -2.19 -19.08 -5.72
C PRO A 202 -3.67 -19.33 -5.47
N GLY A 203 -4.27 -18.68 -4.47
CA GLY A 203 -5.70 -18.79 -4.20
C GLY A 203 -6.59 -18.04 -5.20
N ILE A 204 -6.06 -17.08 -5.96
CA ILE A 204 -6.85 -16.37 -6.96
C ILE A 204 -6.97 -17.25 -8.20
N GLU A 205 -8.14 -17.89 -8.34
CA GLU A 205 -8.38 -18.87 -9.42
C GLU A 205 -8.93 -18.24 -10.71
N LYS A 206 -9.64 -17.12 -10.59
CA LYS A 206 -10.33 -16.45 -11.70
C LYS A 206 -10.37 -14.94 -11.49
N LEU A 207 -10.50 -14.19 -12.58
CA LEU A 207 -10.78 -12.76 -12.54
C LEU A 207 -12.31 -12.53 -12.51
N PRO A 208 -12.81 -11.50 -11.82
CA PRO A 208 -14.23 -11.18 -11.78
C PRO A 208 -14.71 -10.66 -13.13
N GLN A 209 -15.98 -10.90 -13.46
CA GLN A 209 -16.54 -10.58 -14.78
C GLN A 209 -16.37 -9.11 -15.18
N GLY A 210 -16.50 -8.18 -14.22
CA GLY A 210 -16.28 -6.76 -14.47
C GLY A 210 -14.86 -6.44 -14.93
N LEU A 211 -13.85 -7.08 -14.32
CA LEU A 211 -12.44 -6.90 -14.69
C LEU A 211 -12.15 -7.50 -16.08
N LEU A 212 -12.79 -8.63 -16.43
CA LEU A 212 -12.66 -9.24 -17.77
C LEU A 212 -13.07 -8.27 -18.89
N GLN A 213 -14.10 -7.45 -18.66
CA GLN A 213 -14.51 -6.41 -19.61
C GLN A 213 -13.51 -5.27 -19.74
N ARG A 214 -12.57 -5.12 -18.79
CA ARG A 214 -11.52 -4.09 -18.80
C ARG A 214 -10.18 -4.59 -19.34
N LEU A 215 -9.93 -5.90 -19.33
CA LEU A 215 -8.67 -6.49 -19.81
C LEU A 215 -8.22 -5.97 -21.20
N PRO A 216 -9.09 -5.86 -22.22
CA PRO A 216 -8.64 -5.41 -23.54
C PRO A 216 -8.12 -3.97 -23.59
N ALA A 217 -8.47 -3.15 -22.59
CA ALA A 217 -8.02 -1.76 -22.46
C ALA A 217 -6.71 -1.60 -21.69
N LEU A 218 -6.20 -2.69 -21.08
CA LEU A 218 -4.92 -2.66 -20.37
C LEU A 218 -3.77 -2.41 -21.34
N LYS A 219 -2.79 -1.65 -20.85
CA LYS A 219 -1.49 -1.47 -21.50
C LYS A 219 -0.51 -2.54 -21.05
N TYR A 220 -0.63 -2.99 -19.79
CA TYR A 220 0.27 -3.94 -19.15
C TYR A 220 -0.49 -5.01 -18.36
N LEU A 221 -0.16 -6.28 -18.61
CA LEU A 221 -0.67 -7.42 -17.84
C LEU A 221 0.47 -8.34 -17.39
N TYR A 222 0.65 -8.49 -16.09
CA TYR A 222 1.60 -9.43 -15.50
C TYR A 222 0.88 -10.47 -14.65
N ILE A 223 0.97 -11.74 -15.05
CA ILE A 223 0.48 -12.86 -14.24
C ILE A 223 1.63 -13.84 -14.04
N SER A 224 2.04 -14.01 -12.79
CA SER A 224 3.05 -14.99 -12.42
C SER A 224 2.63 -15.72 -11.17
N ARG A 225 3.10 -16.95 -10.97
CA ARG A 225 2.92 -17.63 -9.69
C ARG A 225 1.46 -17.75 -9.21
N CYS A 226 0.53 -17.76 -10.17
CA CYS A 226 -0.92 -17.98 -10.00
C CYS A 226 -1.33 -19.04 -11.03
N PRO A 227 -1.33 -20.34 -10.69
CA PRO A 227 -1.44 -21.43 -11.66
C PRO A 227 -2.74 -21.41 -12.45
N ASP A 228 -3.87 -21.18 -11.78
CA ASP A 228 -5.19 -21.16 -12.42
C ASP A 228 -5.39 -19.93 -13.31
N LEU A 229 -5.01 -18.74 -12.85
CA LEU A 229 -5.04 -17.54 -13.69
C LEU A 229 -4.13 -17.68 -14.91
N LYS A 230 -2.92 -18.21 -14.72
CA LYS A 230 -1.98 -18.41 -15.83
C LYS A 230 -2.56 -19.35 -16.87
N ARG A 231 -3.10 -20.49 -16.46
CA ARG A 231 -3.76 -21.46 -17.34
C ARG A 231 -4.93 -20.86 -18.13
N ARG A 232 -5.71 -19.96 -17.52
CA ARG A 232 -6.81 -19.25 -18.21
C ARG A 232 -6.32 -18.23 -19.24
N CYS A 233 -5.12 -17.68 -19.06
CA CYS A 233 -4.49 -16.73 -19.97
C CYS A 233 -3.66 -17.39 -21.09
N GLU A 234 -3.26 -18.65 -20.94
CA GLU A 234 -2.50 -19.41 -21.94
C GLU A 234 -3.35 -19.76 -23.17
N GLU A 235 -2.70 -20.18 -24.27
CA GLU A 235 -3.37 -20.59 -25.51
C GLU A 235 -4.46 -21.64 -25.24
N GLY A 236 -5.68 -21.38 -25.73
CA GLY A 236 -6.86 -22.21 -25.48
C GLY A 236 -7.56 -21.96 -24.14
N GLY A 237 -7.04 -21.04 -23.32
CA GLY A 237 -7.66 -20.61 -22.07
C GLY A 237 -8.78 -19.58 -22.26
N GLU A 238 -9.67 -19.48 -21.27
CA GLU A 238 -10.87 -18.62 -21.31
C GLU A 238 -10.59 -17.12 -21.50
N TYR A 239 -9.40 -16.65 -21.12
CA TYR A 239 -9.01 -15.23 -21.21
C TYR A 239 -8.09 -14.94 -22.39
N PHE A 240 -7.65 -15.96 -23.13
CA PHE A 240 -6.65 -15.85 -24.18
C PHE A 240 -6.99 -14.76 -25.21
N ASP A 241 -8.21 -14.77 -25.73
CA ASP A 241 -8.67 -13.79 -26.72
C ASP A 241 -8.83 -12.39 -26.10
N LEU A 242 -9.26 -12.30 -24.84
CA LEU A 242 -9.45 -11.03 -24.13
C LEU A 242 -8.13 -10.29 -23.90
N ILE A 243 -7.04 -11.03 -23.69
CA ILE A 243 -5.72 -10.46 -23.47
C ILE A 243 -4.89 -10.32 -24.76
N SER A 244 -5.44 -10.73 -25.91
CA SER A 244 -4.73 -10.72 -27.19
C SER A 244 -4.31 -9.31 -27.61
N SER A 245 -5.16 -8.31 -27.36
CA SER A 245 -4.94 -6.89 -27.70
C SER A 245 -4.00 -6.14 -26.74
N ILE A 246 -3.66 -6.74 -25.59
CA ILE A 246 -2.79 -6.09 -24.60
C ILE A 246 -1.36 -6.00 -25.16
N PRO A 247 -0.77 -4.79 -25.26
CA PRO A 247 0.55 -4.58 -25.85
C PRO A 247 1.68 -5.27 -25.08
N GLU A 248 1.70 -5.11 -23.76
CA GLU A 248 2.74 -5.68 -22.89
C GLU A 248 2.11 -6.70 -21.95
N LYS A 249 2.44 -7.98 -22.14
CA LYS A 249 1.95 -9.06 -21.27
C LYS A 249 3.05 -10.05 -20.95
N VAL A 250 3.17 -10.41 -19.68
CA VAL A 250 4.27 -11.22 -19.16
C VAL A 250 3.72 -12.36 -18.31
N PHE A 251 4.04 -13.59 -18.75
CA PHE A 251 3.66 -14.85 -18.09
C PHE A 251 4.91 -15.70 -17.82
N PRO A 252 5.69 -15.41 -16.77
CA PRO A 252 6.95 -16.10 -16.51
C PRO A 252 6.76 -17.62 -16.42
N ILE A 253 7.65 -18.37 -17.09
CA ILE A 253 7.70 -19.82 -16.97
C ILE A 253 8.29 -20.16 -15.61
N TRP A 254 7.59 -21.00 -14.86
CA TRP A 254 8.15 -21.59 -13.65
C TRP A 254 9.09 -22.72 -14.03
N LEU A 255 10.38 -22.55 -13.76
CA LEU A 255 11.37 -23.62 -13.89
C LEU A 255 11.31 -24.59 -12.70
N GLU A 256 10.15 -25.19 -12.42
CA GLU A 256 10.05 -26.23 -11.37
C GLU A 256 10.41 -27.64 -11.88
N ALA A 257 10.55 -27.84 -13.20
CA ALA A 257 10.79 -29.17 -13.78
C ALA A 257 12.20 -29.78 -13.57
N ARG A 258 13.15 -29.09 -12.91
CA ARG A 258 14.52 -29.62 -12.69
C ARG A 258 14.89 -29.95 -11.24
N VAL A 259 14.02 -29.68 -10.26
CA VAL A 259 14.35 -29.93 -8.83
C VAL A 259 13.94 -31.35 -8.38
N ALA A 260 13.20 -32.11 -9.18
CA ALA A 260 12.80 -33.49 -8.86
C ALA A 260 13.94 -34.54 -8.88
N ARG A 261 15.22 -34.15 -9.05
CA ARG A 261 16.36 -35.11 -9.07
C ARG A 261 17.44 -34.95 -8.02
N VAL A 262 17.33 -34.02 -7.06
CA VAL A 262 18.33 -33.95 -5.98
C VAL A 262 17.64 -34.05 -4.62
N ARG A 263 17.54 -35.29 -4.12
CA ARG A 263 17.23 -35.55 -2.72
C ARG A 263 18.48 -35.23 -1.88
N ARG A 264 18.38 -34.29 -0.93
CA ARG A 264 18.59 -34.45 0.54
C ARG A 264 19.01 -33.14 1.23
N SER A 265 18.22 -32.81 2.27
CA SER A 265 18.55 -32.11 3.53
C SER A 265 18.53 -30.57 3.59
N PRO A 266 18.17 -29.99 4.75
CA PRO A 266 17.53 -28.67 4.87
C PRO A 266 18.47 -27.60 5.43
N SER A 267 18.47 -26.41 4.84
CA SER A 267 18.80 -25.10 5.44
C SER A 267 19.10 -24.09 4.31
N ALA A 268 18.85 -22.81 4.58
CA ALA A 268 18.87 -21.67 3.66
C ALA A 268 17.69 -21.70 2.64
N GLY A 269 16.70 -20.82 2.71
CA GLY A 269 16.83 -19.39 2.98
C GLY A 269 17.45 -18.71 1.76
N GLU A 270 16.79 -18.80 0.59
CA GLU A 270 16.97 -17.89 -0.54
C GLU A 270 16.02 -18.29 -1.68
N GLY A 271 14.86 -17.65 -1.71
CA GLY A 271 14.02 -17.58 -2.89
C GLY A 271 14.18 -16.17 -3.47
N SER A 272 15.10 -16.01 -4.40
CA SER A 272 15.24 -14.79 -5.21
C SER A 272 13.94 -14.58 -6.00
N ASN A 273 13.03 -13.82 -5.40
CA ASN A 273 11.76 -13.42 -5.99
C ASN A 273 12.00 -12.17 -6.82
N VAL A 274 12.26 -12.36 -8.10
CA VAL A 274 12.27 -11.27 -9.08
C VAL A 274 10.81 -10.82 -9.26
N CYS A 275 10.39 -9.83 -8.48
CA CYS A 275 9.33 -8.92 -8.88
C CYS A 275 9.94 -7.88 -9.83
N VAL A 276 9.16 -7.46 -10.83
CA VAL A 276 9.55 -6.54 -11.90
C VAL A 276 10.34 -5.34 -11.36
N PRO A 277 11.45 -4.92 -12.01
CA PRO A 277 12.02 -3.59 -11.79
C PRO A 277 10.97 -2.55 -12.20
N HIS A 278 10.62 -1.63 -11.29
CA HIS A 278 9.72 -0.53 -11.60
C HIS A 278 10.14 0.18 -12.89
N LEU A 279 9.27 0.18 -13.91
CA LEU A 279 9.31 1.20 -14.95
C LEU A 279 9.02 2.53 -14.24
N GLY A 280 10.08 3.24 -13.82
CA GLY A 280 10.02 4.69 -13.56
C GLY A 280 9.94 5.20 -12.12
N PHE A 281 10.20 4.42 -11.07
CA PHE A 281 10.36 4.99 -9.71
C PHE A 281 11.62 4.48 -9.02
N THR A 282 12.58 5.39 -8.81
CA THR A 282 13.85 5.18 -8.13
C THR A 282 13.66 4.59 -6.73
N PRO A 283 14.36 3.52 -6.35
CA PRO A 283 14.45 3.13 -4.95
C PRO A 283 15.32 4.15 -4.21
N PHE A 284 14.73 4.99 -3.36
CA PHE A 284 15.52 5.71 -2.37
C PHE A 284 15.89 4.74 -1.25
N TYR A 285 17.19 4.45 -1.18
CA TYR A 285 17.90 3.75 -0.09
C TYR A 285 17.63 4.37 1.29
#